data_AF-R7WRC0-F1
#
_entry.id   AF-R7WRC0-F1
#
_cell.length_a   1.000
_cell.length_b   1.000
_cell.length_c   1.000
_cell.angle_alpha   90.00
_cell.angle_beta   90.00
_cell.angle_gamma   90.00
#
_symmetry.space_group_name_H-M   'P 1'
#
loop_
_entity.id
_entity.type
_entity.pdbx_description
1 polymer ?
#
loop_
_entity_poly.entity_id
_entity_poly.type
_entity_poly.pdbx_seq_one_letter_code
_entity_poly.pdbx_strand_id
1 'polypeptide(L)'
;MHDLFENGIPARTAVSGQRVRFDRERWLAALPDRRMWPEELDALVTDGRWGVVDRTSVFEIGARTAAECDADPFAGVRLYVAAAVWATGPSARDVTRRIHALRAPDVTARLTASLEILRERGPVDAYTASMRGGVAAVPYLGAPLFTKVLYFADFAPGSGGALILDRHVVAGLRDVGAVEWAVDKPWTSEDYRTYLALAGVTARAHATEPDVVEYVASLRGRQVFRALNAAAREAPSSDTVES
;
A
#
# COMPACT_ATOMS: atom_id res chain seq x y z
N MET A 1 22.87 -2.02 -14.58
CA MET A 1 21.66 -1.47 -13.95
C MET A 1 20.67 -1.26 -15.07
N HIS A 2 19.58 -2.03 -15.09
CA HIS A 2 18.53 -1.85 -16.08
C HIS A 2 17.74 -0.59 -15.75
N ASP A 3 17.21 0.11 -16.75
CA ASP A 3 16.43 1.33 -16.51
C ASP A 3 15.00 0.92 -16.06
N LEU A 4 14.51 1.53 -14.99
CA LEU A 4 13.15 1.29 -14.51
C LEU A 4 12.11 1.70 -15.57
N PHE A 5 12.44 2.70 -16.39
CA PHE A 5 11.57 3.27 -17.42
C PHE A 5 11.88 2.79 -18.85
N GLU A 6 12.42 1.58 -19.01
CA GLU A 6 12.67 0.96 -20.32
C GLU A 6 11.46 1.01 -21.28
N ASN A 7 10.23 0.98 -20.73
CA ASN A 7 8.98 1.04 -21.50
C ASN A 7 8.33 2.45 -21.52
N GLY A 8 9.11 3.48 -21.22
CA GLY A 8 8.65 4.85 -21.09
C GLY A 8 8.11 5.21 -19.70
N ILE A 9 7.95 6.51 -19.48
CA ILE A 9 7.44 7.07 -18.22
C ILE A 9 5.91 7.18 -18.34
N PRO A 10 5.13 6.46 -17.52
CA PRO A 10 3.69 6.58 -17.57
C PRO A 10 3.25 7.98 -17.08
N ALA A 11 2.15 8.48 -17.66
CA ALA A 11 1.51 9.69 -17.14
C ALA A 11 1.08 9.47 -15.69
N ARG A 12 1.19 10.51 -14.86
CA ARG A 12 0.78 10.46 -13.44
C ARG A 12 -0.69 10.06 -13.27
N THR A 13 -1.55 10.36 -14.25
CA THR A 13 -2.96 9.93 -14.29
C THR A 13 -3.13 8.41 -14.33
N ALA A 14 -2.15 7.66 -14.86
CA ALA A 14 -2.16 6.20 -14.81
C ALA A 14 -1.88 5.67 -13.39
N VAL A 15 -1.10 6.40 -12.60
CA VAL A 15 -0.85 6.10 -11.18
C VAL A 15 -2.12 6.36 -10.38
N SER A 16 -2.68 7.58 -10.49
CA SER A 16 -3.86 7.99 -9.72
C SER A 16 -5.11 7.18 -10.09
N GLY A 17 -5.26 6.84 -11.38
CA GLY A 17 -6.35 6.03 -11.92
C GLY A 17 -6.19 4.52 -11.75
N GLN A 18 -5.32 4.04 -10.87
CA GLN A 18 -5.16 2.61 -10.62
C GLN A 18 -6.40 2.02 -9.92
N ARG A 19 -7.33 1.48 -10.72
CA ARG A 19 -8.64 0.96 -10.27
C ARG A 19 -8.60 -0.46 -9.74
N VAL A 20 -9.39 -0.71 -8.70
CA VAL A 20 -9.60 -2.01 -8.07
C VAL A 20 -11.09 -2.20 -7.77
N ARG A 21 -11.63 -3.39 -8.09
CA ARG A 21 -13.00 -3.78 -7.74
C ARG A 21 -13.07 -4.36 -6.32
N PHE A 22 -14.11 -4.05 -5.56
CA PHE A 22 -14.33 -4.60 -4.22
C PHE A 22 -15.79 -5.00 -3.95
N ASP A 23 -15.98 -5.89 -2.98
CA ASP A 23 -17.30 -6.36 -2.51
C ASP A 23 -17.70 -5.60 -1.25
N ARG A 24 -18.58 -4.61 -1.39
CA ARG A 24 -19.01 -3.74 -0.28
C ARG A 24 -19.62 -4.55 0.87
N GLU A 25 -20.58 -5.42 0.55
CA GLU A 25 -21.30 -6.20 1.56
C GLU A 25 -20.35 -7.10 2.35
N ARG A 26 -19.33 -7.65 1.68
CA ARG A 26 -18.30 -8.44 2.37
C ARG A 26 -17.47 -7.63 3.36
N TRP A 27 -17.09 -6.41 3.00
CA TRP A 27 -16.35 -5.53 3.91
C TRP A 27 -17.21 -5.16 5.11
N LEU A 28 -18.42 -4.66 4.87
CA LEU A 28 -19.35 -4.27 5.93
C LEU A 28 -19.69 -5.41 6.89
N ALA A 29 -19.92 -6.62 6.37
CA ALA A 29 -20.24 -7.79 7.19
C ALA A 29 -19.09 -8.23 8.09
N ALA A 30 -17.84 -7.91 7.73
CA ALA A 30 -16.67 -8.38 8.43
C ALA A 30 -16.06 -7.33 9.37
N LEU A 31 -16.36 -6.03 9.17
CA LEU A 31 -15.85 -4.95 10.02
C LEU A 31 -16.27 -5.14 11.50
N PRO A 32 -15.36 -4.89 12.47
CA PRO A 32 -15.71 -4.98 13.90
C PRO A 32 -16.71 -3.91 14.35
N ASP A 33 -16.67 -2.74 13.72
CA ASP A 33 -17.56 -1.62 13.99
C ASP A 33 -17.90 -0.93 12.66
N ARG A 34 -19.18 -0.64 12.44
CA ARG A 34 -19.67 -0.04 11.19
C ARG A 34 -19.10 1.37 10.95
N ARG A 35 -18.75 2.10 12.02
CA ARG A 35 -18.14 3.45 11.94
C ARG A 35 -16.73 3.44 11.33
N MET A 36 -16.10 2.27 11.21
CA MET A 36 -14.82 2.09 10.54
C MET A 36 -14.95 2.13 9.01
N TRP A 37 -16.17 2.05 8.47
CA TRP A 37 -16.41 2.17 7.04
C TRP A 37 -16.28 3.63 6.58
N PRO A 38 -15.51 3.92 5.51
CA PRO A 38 -15.54 5.23 4.86
C PRO A 38 -16.80 5.36 4.00
N GLU A 39 -17.67 6.30 4.34
CA GLU A 39 -18.93 6.52 3.62
C GLU A 39 -18.71 6.94 2.16
N GLU A 40 -17.55 7.54 1.85
CA GLU A 40 -17.14 7.89 0.49
C GLU A 40 -17.11 6.67 -0.43
N LEU A 41 -16.81 5.48 0.10
CA LEU A 41 -16.82 4.24 -0.67
C LEU A 41 -18.24 3.85 -1.14
N ASP A 42 -19.30 4.36 -0.50
CA ASP A 42 -20.68 4.14 -0.92
C ASP A 42 -21.07 5.01 -2.12
N ALA A 43 -20.40 6.14 -2.31
CA ALA A 43 -20.65 7.06 -3.41
C ALA A 43 -19.89 6.70 -4.70
N LEU A 44 -19.00 5.71 -4.66
CA LEU A 44 -18.18 5.32 -5.80
C LEU A 44 -18.99 4.64 -6.91
N VAL A 45 -18.48 4.78 -8.14
CA VAL A 45 -19.04 4.07 -9.30
C VAL A 45 -19.01 2.57 -9.10
N THR A 46 -20.06 1.90 -9.56
CA THR A 46 -20.19 0.45 -9.50
C THR A 46 -20.01 -0.20 -10.86
N ASP A 47 -19.56 -1.44 -10.84
CA ASP A 47 -19.52 -2.34 -11.99
C ASP A 47 -20.32 -3.60 -11.62
N GLY A 48 -21.60 -3.58 -11.97
CA GLY A 48 -22.58 -4.53 -11.45
C GLY A 48 -22.66 -4.46 -9.93
N ARG A 49 -22.37 -5.57 -9.25
CA ARG A 49 -22.38 -5.65 -7.78
C ARG A 49 -21.11 -5.12 -7.10
N TRP A 50 -20.07 -4.80 -7.87
CA TRP A 50 -18.76 -4.45 -7.32
C TRP A 50 -18.60 -2.94 -7.26
N GLY A 51 -18.14 -2.40 -6.12
CA GLY A 51 -17.64 -1.04 -6.08
C GLY A 51 -16.29 -0.95 -6.79
N VAL A 52 -15.96 0.21 -7.36
CA VAL A 52 -14.66 0.45 -7.99
C VAL A 52 -13.96 1.62 -7.31
N VAL A 53 -12.78 1.38 -6.74
CA VAL A 53 -11.95 2.38 -6.07
C VAL A 53 -10.64 2.57 -6.82
N ASP A 54 -10.17 3.81 -6.92
CA ASP A 54 -8.83 4.17 -7.42
C ASP A 54 -8.03 4.96 -6.37
N ARG A 55 -6.78 5.33 -6.70
CA ARG A 55 -5.96 6.09 -5.74
C ARG A 55 -6.54 7.48 -5.49
N THR A 56 -7.11 8.14 -6.51
CA THR A 56 -7.79 9.44 -6.35
C THR A 56 -8.86 9.39 -5.26
N SER A 57 -9.72 8.39 -5.31
CA SER A 57 -10.79 8.18 -4.32
C SER A 57 -10.22 8.00 -2.90
N VAL A 58 -9.12 7.27 -2.75
CA VAL A 58 -8.50 7.05 -1.42
C VAL A 58 -7.76 8.31 -0.95
N PHE A 59 -7.18 9.11 -1.85
CA PHE A 59 -6.59 10.40 -1.49
C PHE A 59 -7.63 11.39 -0.98
N GLU A 60 -8.85 11.40 -1.52
CA GLU A 60 -9.94 12.24 -1.00
C GLU A 60 -10.28 11.86 0.45
N ILE A 61 -10.33 10.56 0.76
CA ILE A 61 -10.51 10.06 2.13
C ILE A 61 -9.31 10.43 3.01
N GLY A 62 -8.09 10.36 2.47
CA GLY A 62 -6.86 10.77 3.16
C GLY A 62 -6.84 12.26 3.52
N ALA A 63 -7.23 13.12 2.58
CA ALA A 63 -7.32 14.57 2.79
C ALA A 63 -8.34 14.92 3.89
N ARG A 64 -9.50 14.25 3.91
CA ARG A 64 -10.47 14.40 5.01
C ARG A 64 -9.93 13.90 6.34
N THR A 65 -9.25 12.75 6.32
CA THR A 65 -8.63 12.18 7.52
C THR A 65 -7.65 13.16 8.15
N ALA A 66 -6.81 13.82 7.35
CA ALA A 66 -5.88 14.85 7.84
C ALA A 66 -6.60 16.07 8.45
N ALA A 67 -7.80 16.41 7.98
CA ALA A 67 -8.60 17.52 8.53
C ALA A 67 -9.37 17.14 9.80
N GLU A 68 -9.69 15.85 9.98
CA GLU A 68 -10.60 15.36 11.03
C GLU A 68 -9.89 14.56 12.14
N CYS A 69 -8.61 14.20 11.98
CA CYS A 69 -7.93 13.24 12.87
C CYS A 69 -7.94 13.62 14.35
N ASP A 70 -7.90 14.91 14.66
CA ASP A 70 -7.89 15.40 16.04
C ASP A 70 -9.30 15.39 16.67
N ALA A 71 -10.35 15.38 15.85
CA ALA A 71 -11.75 15.49 16.28
C ALA A 71 -12.53 14.18 16.18
N ASP A 72 -12.14 13.27 15.29
CA ASP A 72 -12.79 11.97 15.10
C ASP A 72 -11.79 10.80 15.26
N PRO A 73 -11.90 9.99 16.33
CA PRO A 73 -11.01 8.86 16.56
C PRO A 73 -11.10 7.76 15.49
N PHE A 74 -12.13 7.77 14.63
CA PHE A 74 -12.27 6.79 13.53
C PHE A 74 -11.62 7.24 12.22
N ALA A 75 -11.18 8.50 12.09
CA ALA A 75 -10.63 9.04 10.85
C ALA A 75 -9.47 8.17 10.30
N GLY A 76 -8.47 7.88 11.14
CA GLY A 76 -7.33 7.04 10.75
C GLY A 76 -7.72 5.59 10.40
N VAL A 77 -8.75 5.05 11.06
CA VAL A 77 -9.26 3.70 10.75
C VAL A 77 -10.02 3.70 9.41
N ARG A 78 -10.81 4.73 9.10
CA ARG A 78 -11.48 4.83 7.80
C ARG A 78 -10.46 4.91 6.67
N LEU A 79 -9.40 5.71 6.82
CA LEU A 79 -8.31 5.72 5.86
C LEU A 79 -7.65 4.34 5.71
N TYR A 80 -7.41 3.65 6.81
CA TYR A 80 -6.92 2.28 6.77
C TYR A 80 -7.84 1.36 5.97
N VAL A 81 -9.15 1.41 6.22
CA VAL A 81 -10.13 0.58 5.50
C VAL A 81 -10.13 0.90 4.02
N ALA A 82 -10.13 2.19 3.64
CA ALA A 82 -10.05 2.60 2.24
C ALA A 82 -8.78 2.08 1.54
N ALA A 83 -7.62 2.25 2.17
CA ALA A 83 -6.35 1.72 1.66
C ALA A 83 -6.36 0.19 1.56
N ALA A 84 -6.98 -0.51 2.51
CA ALA A 84 -7.09 -1.95 2.52
C ALA A 84 -8.07 -2.49 1.45
N VAL A 85 -9.18 -1.80 1.21
CA VAL A 85 -10.13 -2.08 0.12
C VAL A 85 -9.40 -1.99 -1.22
N TRP A 86 -8.69 -0.89 -1.45
CA TRP A 86 -7.89 -0.68 -2.65
C TRP A 86 -6.77 -1.73 -2.82
N ALA A 87 -6.09 -2.12 -1.73
CA ALA A 87 -5.00 -3.09 -1.78
C ALA A 87 -5.45 -4.56 -1.97
N THR A 88 -6.72 -4.88 -1.73
CA THR A 88 -7.20 -6.27 -1.60
C THR A 88 -7.96 -6.76 -2.82
N GLY A 89 -8.75 -5.89 -3.45
CA GLY A 89 -9.65 -6.31 -4.52
C GLY A 89 -10.75 -7.28 -4.06
N PRO A 90 -11.26 -8.16 -4.95
CA PRO A 90 -12.45 -8.96 -4.68
C PRO A 90 -12.21 -10.23 -3.84
N SER A 91 -11.00 -10.45 -3.32
CA SER A 91 -10.59 -11.68 -2.63
C SER A 91 -11.13 -11.78 -1.19
N ALA A 92 -11.97 -12.78 -0.91
CA ALA A 92 -12.56 -12.99 0.43
C ALA A 92 -11.51 -13.27 1.52
N ARG A 93 -10.53 -14.13 1.21
CA ARG A 93 -9.46 -14.50 2.15
C ARG A 93 -8.65 -13.29 2.58
N ASP A 94 -8.37 -12.41 1.63
CA ASP A 94 -7.60 -11.21 1.89
C ASP A 94 -8.37 -10.22 2.74
N VAL A 95 -9.69 -10.05 2.52
CA VAL A 95 -10.54 -9.20 3.38
C VAL A 95 -10.45 -9.63 4.85
N THR A 96 -10.63 -10.92 5.15
CA THR A 96 -10.51 -11.43 6.53
C THR A 96 -9.16 -11.12 7.15
N ARG A 97 -8.06 -11.28 6.37
CA ARG A 97 -6.71 -10.97 6.83
C ARG A 97 -6.54 -9.47 7.13
N ARG A 98 -7.07 -8.58 6.28
CA ARG A 98 -6.99 -7.12 6.50
C ARG A 98 -7.80 -6.67 7.71
N ILE A 99 -8.93 -7.30 7.96
CA ILE A 99 -9.81 -6.97 9.09
C ILE A 99 -9.23 -7.42 10.42
N HIS A 100 -8.35 -8.43 10.43
CA HIS A 100 -7.78 -8.94 11.67
C HIS A 100 -7.04 -7.86 12.48
N ALA A 101 -6.32 -6.95 11.81
CA ALA A 101 -5.65 -5.82 12.45
C ALA A 101 -6.63 -4.83 13.14
N LEU A 102 -7.86 -4.70 12.62
CA LEU A 102 -8.90 -3.82 13.18
C LEU A 102 -9.47 -4.33 14.50
N ARG A 103 -9.20 -5.58 14.87
CA ARG A 103 -9.59 -6.16 16.16
C ARG A 103 -8.56 -5.93 17.25
N ALA A 104 -7.43 -5.31 16.93
CA ALA A 104 -6.42 -4.98 17.92
C ALA A 104 -6.97 -3.95 18.91
N PRO A 105 -6.64 -4.07 20.21
CA PRO A 105 -6.89 -3.01 21.17
C PRO A 105 -6.27 -1.70 20.72
N ASP A 106 -6.98 -0.60 20.95
CA ASP A 106 -6.52 0.77 20.67
C ASP A 106 -6.12 1.02 19.22
N VAL A 107 -6.65 0.25 18.25
CA VAL A 107 -6.30 0.42 16.83
C VAL A 107 -6.54 1.85 16.32
N THR A 108 -7.59 2.50 16.79
CA THR A 108 -7.90 3.91 16.49
C THR A 108 -6.80 4.84 16.98
N ALA A 109 -6.42 4.73 18.26
CA ALA A 109 -5.37 5.56 18.87
C ALA A 109 -4.00 5.31 18.21
N ARG A 110 -3.66 4.05 17.91
CA ARG A 110 -2.37 3.70 17.26
C ARG A 110 -2.28 4.24 15.84
N LEU A 111 -3.35 4.14 15.06
CA LEU A 111 -3.38 4.74 13.71
C LEU A 111 -3.31 6.26 13.78
N THR A 112 -4.03 6.89 14.70
CA THR A 112 -3.97 8.34 14.93
C THR A 112 -2.54 8.79 15.26
N ALA A 113 -1.88 8.12 16.22
CA ALA A 113 -0.49 8.40 16.57
C ALA A 113 0.48 8.23 15.38
N SER A 114 0.25 7.25 14.50
CA SER A 114 1.05 7.08 13.28
C SER A 114 0.91 8.27 12.32
N LEU A 115 -0.32 8.79 12.16
CA LEU A 115 -0.61 9.94 11.30
C LEU A 115 -0.11 11.26 11.90
N GLU A 116 -0.18 11.43 13.22
CA GLU A 116 0.43 12.57 13.92
C GLU A 116 1.95 12.59 13.72
N ILE A 117 2.62 11.45 13.92
CA ILE A 117 4.07 11.34 13.69
C ILE A 117 4.41 11.61 12.22
N LEU A 118 3.59 11.12 11.28
CA LEU A 118 3.77 11.41 9.86
C LEU A 118 3.73 12.92 9.60
N ARG A 119 2.73 13.62 10.13
CA ARG A 119 2.57 15.07 9.97
C ARG A 119 3.71 15.87 10.61
N GLU A 120 4.18 15.45 11.79
CA GLU A 120 5.14 16.23 12.59
C GLU A 120 6.60 15.92 12.26
N ARG A 121 6.90 14.67 11.92
CA ARG A 121 8.26 14.15 11.82
C ARG A 121 8.55 13.46 10.49
N GLY A 122 7.53 13.27 9.66
CA GLY A 122 7.66 12.73 8.32
C GLY A 122 7.61 11.20 8.23
N PRO A 123 7.72 10.67 6.99
CA PRO A 123 7.36 9.29 6.67
C PRO A 123 8.26 8.23 7.30
N VAL A 124 9.56 8.51 7.45
CA VAL A 124 10.53 7.55 8.03
C VAL A 124 10.24 7.32 9.51
N ASP A 125 9.87 8.38 10.23
CA ASP A 125 9.55 8.31 11.65
C ASP A 125 8.20 7.64 11.88
N ALA A 126 7.20 7.93 11.04
CA ALA A 126 5.92 7.24 11.07
C ALA A 126 6.06 5.74 10.75
N TYR A 127 6.92 5.40 9.78
CA TYR A 127 7.28 4.01 9.48
C TYR A 127 7.89 3.32 10.70
N THR A 128 8.88 3.96 11.32
CA THR A 128 9.56 3.45 12.52
C THR A 128 8.58 3.22 13.67
N ALA A 129 7.70 4.19 13.94
CA ALA A 129 6.70 4.09 14.99
C ALA A 129 5.67 2.99 14.75
N SER A 130 5.40 2.66 13.48
CA SER A 130 4.41 1.65 13.08
C SER A 130 5.00 0.23 13.01
N MET A 131 6.33 0.07 13.01
CA MET A 131 6.98 -1.23 13.06
C MET A 131 6.74 -1.94 14.39
N ARG A 132 6.85 -3.28 14.41
CA ARG A 132 6.67 -4.10 15.62
C ARG A 132 7.53 -3.57 16.78
N GLY A 133 6.88 -3.28 17.90
CA GLY A 133 7.51 -2.72 19.11
C GLY A 133 7.55 -1.19 19.15
N GLY A 134 7.18 -0.50 18.07
CA GLY A 134 7.01 0.94 18.02
C GLY A 134 5.74 1.42 18.71
N VAL A 135 5.70 2.71 19.05
CA VAL A 135 4.61 3.35 19.81
C VAL A 135 3.27 3.35 19.08
N ALA A 136 3.27 3.29 17.75
CA ALA A 136 2.09 3.26 16.89
C ALA A 136 1.86 1.88 16.23
N ALA A 137 2.56 0.84 16.70
CA ALA A 137 2.53 -0.48 16.07
C ALA A 137 1.17 -1.16 16.23
N VAL A 138 0.45 -1.43 15.15
CA VAL A 138 -0.81 -2.19 15.22
C VAL A 138 -0.51 -3.69 15.03
N PRO A 139 -0.91 -4.57 15.97
CA PRO A 139 -0.79 -6.02 15.80
C PRO A 139 -1.40 -6.49 14.46
N TYR A 140 -0.69 -7.42 13.80
CA TYR A 140 -1.09 -8.01 12.51
C TYR A 140 -1.13 -7.02 11.33
N LEU A 141 -0.79 -5.75 11.54
CA LEU A 141 -0.61 -4.78 10.47
C LEU A 141 0.85 -4.78 9.98
N GLY A 142 1.09 -5.42 8.83
CA GLY A 142 2.42 -5.46 8.22
C GLY A 142 2.77 -4.19 7.43
N ALA A 143 4.08 -4.00 7.19
CA ALA A 143 4.66 -2.90 6.41
C ALA A 143 3.99 -2.62 5.05
N PRO A 144 3.67 -3.63 4.22
CA PRO A 144 3.01 -3.40 2.93
C PRO A 144 1.68 -2.66 2.99
N LEU A 145 0.97 -2.75 4.12
CA LEU A 145 -0.36 -2.15 4.26
C LEU A 145 -0.29 -0.83 5.02
N PHE A 146 0.50 -0.72 6.10
CA PHE A 146 0.61 0.58 6.77
C PHE A 146 1.29 1.63 5.89
N THR A 147 2.26 1.27 5.04
CA THR A 147 2.86 2.24 4.10
C THR A 147 1.86 2.78 3.09
N LYS A 148 0.81 2.03 2.77
CA LYS A 148 -0.32 2.53 1.96
C LYS A 148 -1.12 3.57 2.72
N VAL A 149 -1.39 3.35 4.01
CA VAL A 149 -2.03 4.36 4.87
C VAL A 149 -1.19 5.63 4.92
N LEU A 150 0.12 5.52 5.17
CA LEU A 150 1.03 6.67 5.17
C LEU A 150 1.01 7.39 3.82
N TYR A 151 1.12 6.65 2.71
CA TYR A 151 1.09 7.20 1.35
C TYR A 151 -0.20 7.99 1.07
N PHE A 152 -1.36 7.47 1.44
CA PHE A 152 -2.63 8.16 1.22
C PHE A 152 -2.87 9.32 2.20
N ALA A 153 -2.30 9.26 3.41
CA ALA A 153 -2.38 10.34 4.40
C ALA A 153 -1.43 11.51 4.08
N ASP A 154 -0.25 11.21 3.53
CA ASP A 154 0.79 12.20 3.23
C ASP A 154 0.57 12.90 1.88
N PHE A 155 -0.54 12.62 1.20
CA PHE A 155 -0.72 13.11 -0.16
C PHE A 155 -1.16 14.56 -0.18
N ALA A 156 -0.22 15.41 -0.57
CA ALA A 156 -0.50 16.66 -1.25
C ALA A 156 0.30 16.71 -2.56
N PRO A 157 -0.30 17.19 -3.68
CA PRO A 157 0.41 17.28 -4.96
C PRO A 157 1.74 18.04 -4.83
N GLY A 158 2.86 17.37 -5.13
CA GLY A 158 4.20 17.97 -5.07
C GLY A 158 4.84 18.05 -3.68
N SER A 159 4.21 17.51 -2.62
CA SER A 159 4.74 17.58 -1.25
C SER A 159 4.64 16.29 -0.43
N GLY A 160 4.09 15.20 -0.97
CA GLY A 160 4.06 13.91 -0.28
C GLY A 160 5.43 13.21 -0.29
N GLY A 161 5.90 12.80 0.89
CA GLY A 161 7.17 12.10 1.08
C GLY A 161 7.03 10.60 1.34
N ALA A 162 5.88 10.12 1.81
CA ALA A 162 5.60 8.70 1.97
C ALA A 162 5.39 8.03 0.61
N LEU A 163 5.89 6.81 0.46
CA LEU A 163 5.65 5.96 -0.72
C LEU A 163 5.28 4.56 -0.27
N ILE A 164 4.54 3.85 -1.11
CA ILE A 164 4.19 2.47 -0.84
C ILE A 164 5.47 1.61 -0.92
N LEU A 165 5.77 0.86 0.13
CA LEU A 165 6.81 -0.18 0.11
C LEU A 165 6.15 -1.54 0.30
N ASP A 166 6.16 -2.35 -0.75
CA ASP A 166 5.71 -3.74 -0.69
C ASP A 166 6.60 -4.67 -1.51
N ARG A 167 6.28 -5.96 -1.46
CA ARG A 167 7.07 -7.00 -2.12
C ARG A 167 7.19 -6.79 -3.63
N HIS A 168 6.20 -6.16 -4.28
CA HIS A 168 6.25 -5.91 -5.72
C HIS A 168 7.18 -4.74 -6.03
N VAL A 169 7.13 -3.68 -5.23
CA VAL A 169 8.09 -2.57 -5.34
C VAL A 169 9.52 -3.09 -5.18
N VAL A 170 9.78 -3.86 -4.13
CA VAL A 170 11.12 -4.40 -3.84
C VAL A 170 11.59 -5.38 -4.91
N ALA A 171 10.71 -6.25 -5.40
CA ALA A 171 11.03 -7.15 -6.51
C ALA A 171 11.39 -6.39 -7.79
N GLY A 172 10.66 -5.31 -8.11
CA GLY A 172 10.96 -4.48 -9.28
C GLY A 172 12.27 -3.71 -9.16
N LEU A 173 12.55 -3.12 -8.00
CA LEU A 173 13.82 -2.43 -7.73
C LEU A 173 15.01 -3.40 -7.76
N ARG A 174 14.83 -4.61 -7.23
CA ARG A 174 15.86 -5.66 -7.27
C ARG A 174 16.12 -6.15 -8.69
N ASP A 175 15.07 -6.33 -9.49
CA ASP A 175 15.19 -6.78 -10.89
C ASP A 175 16.04 -5.83 -11.75
N VAL A 176 16.01 -4.52 -11.47
CA VAL A 176 16.86 -3.53 -12.14
C VAL A 176 18.25 -3.37 -11.52
N GLY A 177 18.52 -4.06 -10.40
CA GLY A 177 19.76 -3.96 -9.64
C GLY A 177 19.89 -2.66 -8.82
N ALA A 178 18.76 -2.02 -8.47
CA ALA A 178 18.78 -0.80 -7.66
C ALA A 178 18.91 -1.09 -6.15
N VAL A 179 18.50 -2.28 -5.70
CA VAL A 179 18.61 -2.74 -4.29
C VAL A 179 18.85 -4.25 -4.23
N GLU A 180 19.42 -4.73 -3.12
CA GLU A 180 19.67 -6.16 -2.87
C GLU A 180 18.77 -6.75 -1.77
N TRP A 181 17.69 -6.05 -1.41
CA TRP A 181 16.82 -6.45 -0.30
C TRP A 181 16.06 -7.75 -0.56
N ALA A 182 15.84 -8.51 0.51
CA ALA A 182 14.95 -9.66 0.45
C ALA A 182 13.50 -9.21 0.24
N VAL A 183 12.81 -9.87 -0.69
CA VAL A 183 11.44 -9.53 -1.11
C VAL A 183 10.38 -9.93 -0.08
N ASP A 184 10.66 -10.96 0.73
CA ASP A 184 9.69 -11.54 1.67
C ASP A 184 10.12 -11.41 3.15
N LYS A 185 11.03 -10.46 3.45
CA LYS A 185 11.42 -10.12 4.82
C LYS A 185 10.86 -8.75 5.22
N PRO A 186 10.63 -8.48 6.52
CA PRO A 186 10.35 -7.13 6.99
C PRO A 186 11.51 -6.19 6.61
N TRP A 187 11.17 -5.04 6.03
CA TRP A 187 12.14 -3.99 5.71
C TRP A 187 12.32 -3.06 6.91
N THR A 188 13.57 -2.67 7.16
CA THR A 188 13.93 -1.77 8.26
C THR A 188 13.54 -0.32 7.93
N SER A 189 13.57 0.56 8.94
CA SER A 189 13.44 2.00 8.71
C SER A 189 14.54 2.56 7.80
N GLU A 190 15.73 1.96 7.82
CA GLU A 190 16.84 2.35 6.94
C GLU A 190 16.57 1.95 5.48
N ASP A 191 16.02 0.75 5.25
CA ASP A 191 15.60 0.32 3.92
C ASP A 191 14.51 1.26 3.39
N TYR A 192 13.53 1.62 4.23
CA TYR A 192 12.48 2.55 3.85
C TYR A 192 13.03 3.96 3.55
N ARG A 193 13.93 4.50 4.37
CA ARG A 193 14.62 5.77 4.10
C ARG A 193 15.37 5.74 2.77
N THR A 194 16.16 4.68 2.55
CA THR A 194 16.92 4.48 1.31
C THR A 194 15.99 4.41 0.11
N TYR A 195 14.86 3.72 0.23
CA TYR A 195 13.84 3.63 -0.81
C TYR A 195 13.27 5.00 -1.18
N LEU A 196 12.86 5.82 -0.20
CA LEU A 196 12.32 7.15 -0.46
C LEU A 196 13.35 8.06 -1.15
N ALA A 197 14.62 8.01 -0.70
CA ALA A 197 15.70 8.77 -1.31
C ALA A 197 15.97 8.33 -2.75
N LEU A 198 16.04 7.01 -2.99
CA LEU A 198 16.20 6.43 -4.33
C LEU A 198 15.07 6.87 -5.25
N ALA A 199 13.82 6.74 -4.81
CA ALA A 199 12.67 7.15 -5.61
C ALA A 199 12.72 8.65 -5.96
N GLY A 200 13.11 9.50 -5.01
CA GLY A 200 13.28 10.94 -5.25
C GLY A 200 14.41 11.28 -6.23
N VAL A 201 15.55 10.59 -6.14
CA VAL A 201 16.67 10.77 -7.09
C VAL A 201 16.26 10.33 -8.50
N THR A 202 15.64 9.15 -8.61
CA THR A 202 15.16 8.61 -9.88
C THR A 202 14.08 9.51 -10.49
N ALA A 203 13.13 9.98 -9.70
CA ALA A 203 12.09 10.90 -10.17
C ALA A 203 12.68 12.18 -10.79
N ARG A 204 13.66 12.80 -10.12
CA ARG A 204 14.37 13.97 -10.64
C ARG A 204 15.15 13.68 -11.93
N ALA A 205 15.85 12.54 -11.98
CA ALA A 205 16.62 12.15 -13.16
C ALA A 205 15.75 11.96 -14.41
N HIS A 206 14.49 11.56 -14.22
CA HIS A 206 13.54 11.27 -15.29
C HIS A 206 12.45 12.36 -15.46
N ALA A 207 12.57 13.51 -14.80
CA ALA A 207 11.57 14.59 -14.82
C ALA A 207 10.13 14.10 -14.56
N THR A 208 9.98 13.26 -13.53
CA THR A 208 8.71 12.68 -13.08
C THR A 208 8.57 12.79 -11.56
N GLU A 209 7.55 12.14 -11.01
CA GLU A 209 7.24 12.17 -9.58
C GLU A 209 7.65 10.86 -8.87
N PRO A 210 7.97 10.88 -7.56
CA PRO A 210 8.36 9.68 -6.82
C PRO A 210 7.27 8.59 -6.79
N ASP A 211 5.98 8.97 -6.83
CA ASP A 211 4.86 8.01 -6.91
C ASP A 211 4.80 7.26 -8.25
N VAL A 212 5.27 7.88 -9.34
CA VAL A 212 5.45 7.23 -10.63
C VAL A 212 6.57 6.19 -10.57
N VAL A 213 7.67 6.49 -9.87
CA VAL A 213 8.76 5.53 -9.65
C VAL A 213 8.27 4.31 -8.87
N GLU A 214 7.54 4.53 -7.76
CA GLU A 214 6.88 3.45 -6.99
C GLU A 214 6.00 2.59 -7.90
N TYR A 215 5.15 3.23 -8.69
CA TYR A 215 4.18 2.57 -9.54
C TYR A 215 4.85 1.65 -10.57
N VAL A 216 5.88 2.15 -11.25
CA VAL A 216 6.63 1.37 -12.25
C VAL A 216 7.41 0.23 -11.61
N ALA A 217 8.06 0.45 -10.46
CA ALA A 217 8.69 -0.62 -9.70
C ALA A 217 7.69 -1.71 -9.31
N SER A 218 6.50 -1.31 -8.84
CA SER A 218 5.42 -2.24 -8.50
C SER A 218 4.92 -3.03 -9.73
N LEU A 219 4.79 -2.40 -10.90
CA LEU A 219 4.42 -3.08 -12.14
C LEU A 219 5.47 -4.10 -12.58
N ARG A 220 6.75 -3.72 -12.54
CA ARG A 220 7.88 -4.60 -12.89
C ARG A 220 7.95 -5.79 -11.94
N GLY A 221 7.85 -5.57 -10.63
CA GLY A 221 7.82 -6.68 -9.68
C GLY A 221 6.62 -7.61 -9.86
N ARG A 222 5.44 -7.09 -10.23
CA ARG A 222 4.30 -7.94 -10.62
C ARG A 222 4.61 -8.82 -11.83
N GLN A 223 5.38 -8.33 -12.81
CA GLN A 223 5.81 -9.14 -13.95
C GLN A 223 6.77 -10.24 -13.52
N VAL A 224 7.75 -9.94 -12.65
CA VAL A 224 8.66 -10.94 -12.04
C VAL A 224 7.86 -12.07 -11.39
N PHE A 225 6.89 -11.74 -10.52
CA PHE A 225 6.05 -12.77 -9.88
C PHE A 225 5.18 -13.56 -10.85
N ARG A 226 4.69 -12.95 -11.94
CA ARG A 226 3.94 -13.68 -12.98
C ARG A 226 4.83 -14.69 -13.69
N ALA A 227 6.05 -14.31 -14.06
CA ALA A 227 7.02 -15.19 -14.69
C ALA A 227 7.41 -16.37 -13.78
N LEU A 228 7.70 -16.11 -12.50
CA LEU A 228 7.99 -17.15 -11.51
C LEU A 228 6.84 -18.15 -11.34
N ASN A 229 5.60 -17.65 -11.26
CA ASN A 229 4.41 -18.50 -11.15
C ASN A 229 4.13 -19.32 -12.42
N ALA A 230 4.46 -18.79 -13.61
CA ALA A 230 4.35 -19.53 -14.86
C ALA A 230 5.38 -20.67 -14.91
N ALA A 231 6.65 -20.37 -14.62
CA ALA A 231 7.72 -21.36 -14.57
C ALA A 231 7.44 -22.48 -13.55
N ALA A 232 6.88 -22.15 -12.38
CA ALA A 232 6.51 -23.15 -11.37
C ALA A 232 5.37 -24.08 -11.81
N ARG A 233 4.51 -23.66 -12.76
CA ARG A 233 3.44 -24.50 -13.33
C ARG A 233 3.93 -25.38 -14.48
N GLU A 234 5.00 -24.97 -15.15
CA GLU A 234 5.60 -25.67 -16.28
C GLU A 234 6.68 -26.69 -15.86
N ALA A 235 7.18 -26.60 -14.62
CA ALA A 235 8.12 -27.57 -14.07
C ALA A 235 7.47 -28.97 -13.98
N PRO A 236 8.04 -30.01 -14.63
CA PRO A 236 7.48 -31.36 -14.58
C PRO A 236 7.47 -31.88 -13.14
N SER A 237 6.36 -32.52 -12.75
CA SER A 237 6.23 -33.24 -11.48
C SER A 237 7.37 -34.25 -11.38
N SER A 238 8.22 -34.09 -10.36
CA SER A 238 9.30 -35.01 -10.04
C SER A 238 8.79 -36.28 -9.35
N ASP A 239 7.68 -36.83 -9.83
CA ASP A 239 7.11 -38.10 -9.36
C ASP A 239 6.91 -39.03 -10.56
N THR A 240 8.01 -39.57 -11.10
CA THR A 240 8.04 -40.90 -11.72
C THR A 240 9.48 -41.38 -11.92
N VAL A 241 10.16 -41.76 -10.84
CA VAL A 241 11.16 -42.84 -10.88
C VAL A 241 11.08 -43.60 -9.55
N GLU A 242 10.33 -44.70 -9.54
CA GLU A 242 10.74 -45.99 -8.96
C GLU A 242 9.56 -46.96 -9.00
N SER A 243 9.55 -47.85 -9.99
CA SER A 243 9.50 -49.31 -9.76
C SER A 243 10.02 -50.05 -10.98
#